data_AF-A0A428R024-F1
#
_entry.id   AF-A0A428R024-F1
#
_cell.length_a   1.000
_cell.length_b   1.000
_cell.length_c   1.000
_cell.angle_alpha   90.00
_cell.angle_beta   90.00
_cell.angle_gamma   90.00
#
_symmetry.space_group_name_H-M   'P 1'
#
loop_
_entity.id
_entity.type
_entity.pdbx_description
1 polymer ?
#
loop_
_entity_poly.entity_id
_entity_poly.type
_entity_poly.pdbx_seq_one_letter_code
_entity_poly.pdbx_strand_id
1 'polypeptide(L)'
;MIPTTQKQWIISGSDGFDSLEFQKEAPVPSIGDQDVLVKIHAASFNFRDLVIPKGLYPFPLKDGIVPLSDGAGIVVAVGSRVSRFTVGDRVATLVHQRHLAGPLDVQGRRSALGSELGGVLREYAAFSEDGLVAIPKNLTLNEAAALPCAAVTAWSALYGLEGRALKPGEIVLTEGTGGVSSFAVQENPNWGQLAKRLTPNNEGVSLVVEVGGPSSARQALAALKLNGLISMVGSIDAFTSPGSNDAKEPTFLETVIHSCTVQGIGIGSRMQFEEMNRAIEVNDIHPVLDARIFKLEEAREAYQYVWDQKHFGKVVIEVASLDSTKAAQI
;
A
#
# COMPACT_ATOMS: atom_id res chain seq x y z
N MET A 1 14.65 -9.47 -26.55
CA MET A 1 13.90 -8.59 -27.47
C MET A 1 12.59 -8.26 -26.78
N ILE A 2 12.19 -6.99 -26.72
CA ILE A 2 10.91 -6.58 -26.11
C ILE A 2 9.79 -6.93 -27.10
N PRO A 3 8.72 -7.63 -26.69
CA PRO A 3 7.63 -7.98 -27.59
C PRO A 3 6.80 -6.74 -27.97
N THR A 4 6.04 -6.82 -29.06
CA THR A 4 5.13 -5.74 -29.48
C THR A 4 3.82 -5.76 -28.70
N THR A 5 3.40 -6.93 -28.21
CA THR A 5 2.20 -7.14 -27.40
C THR A 5 2.52 -7.83 -26.08
N GLN A 6 1.59 -7.74 -25.14
CA GLN A 6 1.65 -8.28 -23.79
C GLN A 6 0.27 -8.71 -23.30
N LYS A 7 0.26 -9.53 -22.25
CA LYS A 7 -0.92 -9.82 -21.45
C LYS A 7 -1.13 -8.73 -20.39
N GLN A 8 -2.39 -8.38 -20.15
CA GLN A 8 -2.78 -7.49 -19.06
C GLN A 8 -4.21 -7.74 -18.63
N TRP A 9 -4.58 -7.14 -17.50
CA TRP A 9 -5.97 -6.96 -17.11
C TRP A 9 -6.35 -5.49 -17.17
N ILE A 10 -7.63 -5.21 -17.41
CA ILE A 10 -8.22 -3.89 -17.24
C ILE A 10 -9.49 -3.99 -16.39
N ILE A 11 -9.90 -2.86 -15.81
CA ILE A 11 -11.22 -2.68 -15.20
C ILE A 11 -12.11 -1.94 -16.20
N SER A 12 -13.18 -2.60 -16.64
CA SER A 12 -14.18 -2.09 -17.57
C SER A 12 -15.54 -1.99 -16.87
N GLY A 13 -15.65 -1.12 -15.86
CA GLY A 13 -16.89 -0.87 -15.12
C GLY A 13 -16.74 -0.98 -13.60
N SER A 14 -17.88 -1.10 -12.91
CA SER A 14 -17.97 -1.12 -11.44
C SER A 14 -18.83 -2.26 -10.88
N ASP A 15 -19.12 -3.28 -11.69
CA ASP A 15 -20.02 -4.39 -11.35
C ASP A 15 -19.34 -5.48 -10.50
N GLY A 16 -18.38 -5.10 -9.65
CA GLY A 16 -17.56 -6.02 -8.88
C GLY A 16 -16.47 -6.67 -9.75
N PHE A 17 -16.02 -7.87 -9.37
CA PHE A 17 -14.85 -8.50 -10.00
C PHE A 17 -15.13 -9.05 -11.41
N ASP A 18 -16.39 -9.08 -11.84
CA ASP A 18 -16.74 -9.40 -13.23
C ASP A 18 -16.37 -8.27 -14.20
N SER A 19 -16.16 -7.04 -13.70
CA SER A 19 -15.62 -5.92 -14.49
C SER A 19 -14.14 -6.06 -14.86
N LEU A 20 -13.45 -7.10 -14.34
CA LEU A 20 -12.07 -7.40 -14.70
C LEU A 20 -12.03 -8.15 -16.02
N GLU A 21 -11.35 -7.59 -17.01
CA GLU A 21 -11.20 -8.16 -18.35
C GLU A 21 -9.76 -8.52 -18.64
N PHE A 22 -9.52 -9.79 -18.97
CA PHE A 22 -8.19 -10.27 -19.36
C PHE A 22 -7.95 -10.05 -20.84
N GLN A 23 -6.91 -9.28 -21.16
CA GLN A 23 -6.46 -9.02 -22.51
C GLN A 23 -5.20 -9.83 -22.78
N LYS A 24 -5.29 -10.77 -23.73
CA LYS A 24 -4.14 -11.60 -24.16
C LYS A 24 -3.14 -10.83 -25.03
N GLU A 25 -3.61 -9.80 -25.71
CA GLU A 25 -2.84 -8.98 -26.63
C GLU A 25 -3.19 -7.51 -26.43
N ALA A 26 -2.39 -6.84 -25.59
CA ALA A 26 -2.36 -5.38 -25.46
C ALA A 26 -1.00 -4.86 -25.92
N PRO A 27 -0.89 -3.64 -26.45
CA PRO A 27 0.39 -3.10 -26.87
C PRO A 27 1.35 -2.94 -25.68
N VAL A 28 2.63 -3.27 -25.88
CA VAL A 28 3.69 -2.85 -24.95
C VAL A 28 3.88 -1.35 -25.11
N PRO A 29 3.86 -0.55 -24.02
CA PRO A 29 4.00 0.89 -24.11
C PRO A 29 5.39 1.29 -24.62
N SER A 30 5.45 2.34 -25.43
CA SER A 30 6.70 3.05 -25.70
C SER A 30 7.13 3.87 -24.48
N ILE A 31 8.42 4.18 -24.40
CA ILE A 31 8.99 5.02 -23.35
C ILE A 31 9.45 6.36 -23.94
N GLY A 32 9.21 7.45 -23.20
CA GLY A 32 9.82 8.74 -23.47
C GLY A 32 11.26 8.81 -22.96
N ASP A 33 11.88 9.98 -23.11
CA ASP A 33 13.30 10.17 -22.77
C ASP A 33 13.63 10.02 -21.28
N GLN A 34 12.67 10.26 -20.38
CA GLN A 34 12.84 10.14 -18.92
C GLN A 34 12.09 8.92 -18.35
N ASP A 35 11.58 8.06 -19.23
CA ASP A 35 10.81 6.90 -18.83
C ASP A 35 11.69 5.64 -18.87
N VAL A 36 11.33 4.68 -18.06
CA VAL A 36 11.89 3.33 -18.08
C VAL A 36 10.79 2.33 -18.37
N LEU A 37 11.13 1.31 -19.15
CA LEU A 37 10.25 0.17 -19.37
C LEU A 37 10.62 -0.91 -18.37
N VAL A 38 9.66 -1.32 -17.57
CA VAL A 38 9.82 -2.37 -16.56
C VAL A 38 9.04 -3.60 -17.00
N LYS A 39 9.71 -4.76 -17.01
CA LYS A 39 9.02 -6.06 -17.05
C LYS A 39 8.56 -6.38 -15.63
N ILE A 40 7.25 -6.35 -15.41
CA ILE A 40 6.65 -6.62 -14.10
C ILE A 40 6.73 -8.12 -13.84
N HIS A 41 7.29 -8.47 -12.70
CA HIS A 41 7.40 -9.86 -12.26
C HIS A 41 6.38 -10.20 -11.17
N ALA A 42 6.08 -9.24 -10.30
CA ALA A 42 5.17 -9.42 -9.19
C ALA A 42 4.28 -8.19 -9.00
N ALA A 43 3.03 -8.43 -8.64
CA ALA A 43 2.07 -7.42 -8.19
C ALA A 43 1.44 -7.86 -6.87
N SER A 44 1.03 -6.93 -6.01
CA SER A 44 0.35 -7.29 -4.75
C SER A 44 -0.95 -6.51 -4.53
N PHE A 45 -1.83 -7.11 -3.74
CA PHE A 45 -3.15 -6.53 -3.44
C PHE A 45 -3.12 -5.60 -2.24
N ASN A 46 -3.83 -4.48 -2.35
CA ASN A 46 -4.24 -3.64 -1.23
C ASN A 46 -5.77 -3.53 -1.19
N PHE A 47 -6.31 -3.08 -0.06
CA PHE A 47 -7.76 -2.94 0.11
C PHE A 47 -8.39 -2.03 -0.96
N ARG A 48 -7.69 -0.94 -1.33
CA ARG A 48 -8.12 -0.04 -2.42
C ARG A 48 -8.39 -0.79 -3.73
N ASP A 49 -7.56 -1.79 -4.03
CA ASP A 49 -7.65 -2.50 -5.30
C ASP A 49 -8.94 -3.31 -5.37
N LEU A 50 -9.46 -3.78 -4.23
CA LEU A 50 -10.71 -4.56 -4.12
C LEU A 50 -11.97 -3.68 -4.23
N VAL A 51 -11.92 -2.47 -3.69
CA VAL A 51 -13.08 -1.56 -3.65
C VAL A 51 -13.27 -0.79 -4.95
N ILE A 52 -12.21 -0.58 -5.75
CA ILE A 52 -12.26 0.06 -7.08
C ILE A 52 -13.24 -0.64 -8.03
N PRO A 53 -13.07 -1.93 -8.37
CA PRO A 53 -13.97 -2.61 -9.30
C PRO A 53 -15.40 -2.79 -8.74
N LYS A 54 -15.62 -2.54 -7.44
CA LYS A 54 -16.95 -2.55 -6.81
C LYS A 54 -17.64 -1.18 -6.80
N GLY A 55 -17.01 -0.15 -7.36
CA GLY A 55 -17.55 1.21 -7.35
C GLY A 55 -17.57 1.87 -5.96
N LEU A 56 -16.85 1.33 -4.98
CA LEU A 56 -16.81 1.83 -3.61
C LEU A 56 -15.63 2.79 -3.35
N TYR A 57 -14.74 2.97 -4.32
CA TYR A 57 -13.58 3.84 -4.17
C TYR A 57 -13.98 5.33 -4.28
N PRO A 58 -13.70 6.18 -3.27
CA PRO A 58 -14.24 7.54 -3.20
C PRO A 58 -13.45 8.58 -4.01
N PHE A 59 -12.40 8.16 -4.72
CA PHE A 59 -11.55 9.04 -5.52
C PHE A 59 -11.75 8.80 -7.02
N PRO A 60 -11.32 9.74 -7.88
CA PRO A 60 -11.50 9.60 -9.32
C PRO A 60 -10.89 8.31 -9.88
N LEU A 61 -11.61 7.72 -10.83
CA LEU A 61 -11.24 6.51 -11.55
C LEU A 61 -11.37 6.78 -13.05
N LYS A 62 -10.38 6.38 -13.84
CA LYS A 62 -10.48 6.35 -15.30
C LYS A 62 -10.99 5.01 -15.78
N ASP A 63 -11.80 5.03 -16.83
CA ASP A 63 -12.30 3.82 -17.48
C ASP A 63 -11.17 3.05 -18.18
N GLY A 64 -11.30 1.72 -18.22
CA GLY A 64 -10.36 0.84 -18.93
C GLY A 64 -8.96 0.81 -18.32
N ILE A 65 -8.83 1.12 -17.03
CA ILE A 65 -7.52 1.22 -16.37
C ILE A 65 -6.96 -0.17 -16.05
N VAL A 66 -5.65 -0.34 -16.25
CA VAL A 66 -4.94 -1.50 -15.70
C VAL A 66 -4.97 -1.40 -14.17
N PRO A 67 -5.36 -2.44 -13.42
CA PRO A 67 -5.51 -2.36 -11.98
C PRO A 67 -4.20 -2.59 -11.22
N LEU A 68 -4.29 -2.48 -9.88
CA LEU A 68 -3.23 -2.60 -8.87
C LEU A 68 -2.18 -1.47 -8.95
N SER A 69 -1.73 -1.00 -7.79
CA SER A 69 -0.66 -0.01 -7.68
C SER A 69 0.72 -0.60 -7.39
N ASP A 70 0.75 -1.74 -6.69
CA ASP A 70 1.95 -2.26 -6.08
C ASP A 70 2.56 -3.34 -6.95
N GLY A 71 3.73 -3.06 -7.53
CA GLY A 71 4.43 -4.01 -8.36
C GLY A 71 5.95 -3.90 -8.23
N ALA A 72 6.63 -5.00 -8.56
CA ALA A 72 8.07 -5.06 -8.67
C ALA A 72 8.49 -5.80 -9.94
N GLY A 73 9.61 -5.39 -10.51
CA GLY A 73 10.07 -5.90 -11.77
C GLY A 73 11.52 -5.54 -12.09
N ILE A 74 11.89 -5.78 -13.35
CA ILE A 74 13.23 -5.54 -13.86
C ILE A 74 13.15 -4.50 -14.99
N VAL A 75 14.04 -3.50 -14.95
CA VAL A 75 14.17 -2.52 -16.03
C VAL A 75 14.71 -3.21 -17.29
N VAL A 76 13.99 -3.09 -18.41
CA VAL A 76 14.33 -3.73 -19.70
C VAL A 76 14.66 -2.73 -20.81
N ALA A 77 14.30 -1.46 -20.65
CA ALA A 77 14.74 -0.35 -21.49
C ALA A 77 14.69 0.97 -20.70
N VAL A 78 15.51 1.94 -21.11
CA VAL A 78 15.57 3.27 -20.50
C VAL A 78 15.58 4.34 -21.59
N GLY A 79 14.94 5.47 -21.32
CA GLY A 79 14.98 6.66 -22.16
C GLY A 79 16.34 7.33 -22.16
N SER A 80 16.57 8.22 -23.13
CA SER A 80 17.86 8.88 -23.38
C SER A 80 18.34 9.81 -22.26
N ARG A 81 17.44 10.26 -21.38
CA ARG A 81 17.70 11.17 -20.25
C ARG A 81 17.54 10.51 -18.88
N VAL A 82 17.27 9.20 -18.83
CA VAL A 82 17.21 8.46 -17.57
C VAL A 82 18.58 8.44 -16.92
N SER A 83 18.63 8.70 -15.61
CA SER A 83 19.87 8.77 -14.83
C SER A 83 19.86 7.93 -13.56
N ARG A 84 18.69 7.59 -13.02
CA ARG A 84 18.52 6.82 -11.79
C ARG A 84 18.60 5.30 -11.99
N PHE A 85 18.36 4.83 -13.20
CA PHE A 85 18.26 3.38 -13.49
C PHE A 85 18.93 3.00 -14.81
N THR A 86 19.35 1.74 -14.87
CA THR A 86 19.89 1.07 -16.05
C THR A 86 19.18 -0.26 -16.29
N VAL A 87 19.33 -0.83 -17.48
CA VAL A 87 18.74 -2.13 -17.82
C VAL A 87 19.31 -3.22 -16.90
N GLY A 88 18.41 -4.00 -16.29
CA GLY A 88 18.74 -5.03 -15.31
C GLY A 88 18.44 -4.64 -13.86
N ASP A 89 18.22 -3.34 -13.57
CA ASP A 89 17.90 -2.90 -12.22
C ASP A 89 16.56 -3.46 -11.76
N ARG A 90 16.51 -3.85 -10.48
CA ARG A 90 15.31 -4.36 -9.81
C ARG A 90 14.61 -3.20 -9.12
N VAL A 91 13.36 -2.95 -9.49
CA VAL A 91 12.61 -1.77 -9.08
C VAL A 91 11.22 -2.13 -8.54
N ALA A 92 10.70 -1.28 -7.65
CA ALA A 92 9.32 -1.29 -7.20
C ALA A 92 8.62 0.01 -7.58
N THR A 93 7.32 -0.08 -7.82
CA THR A 93 6.48 1.08 -8.15
C THR A 93 6.25 1.98 -6.95
N LEU A 94 6.05 3.27 -7.20
CA LEU A 94 5.48 4.20 -6.23
C LEU A 94 3.98 4.35 -6.50
N VAL A 95 3.12 4.27 -5.47
CA VAL A 95 1.66 4.38 -5.71
C VAL A 95 1.30 5.70 -6.36
N HIS A 96 1.76 6.82 -5.77
CA HIS A 96 1.60 8.18 -6.30
C HIS A 96 2.87 8.58 -7.05
N GLN A 97 2.91 8.38 -8.36
CA GLN A 97 4.11 8.52 -9.20
C GLN A 97 4.83 9.89 -9.10
N ARG A 98 4.13 10.95 -8.67
CA ARG A 98 4.68 12.31 -8.51
C ARG A 98 4.89 12.75 -7.06
N HIS A 99 4.63 11.88 -6.07
CA HIS A 99 4.83 12.19 -4.64
C HIS A 99 6.28 11.91 -4.22
N LEU A 100 7.19 12.82 -4.57
CA LEU A 100 8.62 12.58 -4.40
C LEU A 100 9.10 12.83 -2.97
N ALA A 101 8.54 13.85 -2.30
CA ALA A 101 8.89 14.26 -0.95
C ALA A 101 7.78 15.11 -0.34
N GLY A 102 7.86 15.34 0.99
CA GLY A 102 6.96 16.26 1.69
C GLY A 102 5.49 15.80 1.72
N PRO A 103 4.56 16.70 2.05
CA PRO A 103 3.13 16.40 2.04
C PRO A 103 2.62 16.06 0.64
N LEU A 104 1.65 15.12 0.56
CA LEU A 104 1.01 14.77 -0.70
C LEU A 104 0.17 15.95 -1.23
N ASP A 105 0.51 16.43 -2.43
CA ASP A 105 -0.25 17.47 -3.12
C ASP A 105 -1.28 16.89 -4.13
N VAL A 106 -2.02 17.77 -4.80
CA VAL A 106 -3.04 17.38 -5.79
C VAL A 106 -2.43 16.66 -7.00
N GLN A 107 -1.23 17.05 -7.42
CA GLN A 107 -0.57 16.44 -8.60
C GLN A 107 -0.06 15.04 -8.28
N GLY A 108 0.48 14.84 -7.08
CA GLY A 108 0.82 13.54 -6.51
C GLY A 108 -0.41 12.65 -6.44
N ARG A 109 -1.52 13.14 -5.87
CA ARG A 109 -2.76 12.36 -5.76
C ARG A 109 -3.31 11.92 -7.12
N ARG A 110 -3.30 12.81 -8.12
CA ARG A 110 -3.74 12.52 -9.50
C ARG A 110 -2.76 11.64 -10.30
N SER A 111 -1.70 11.15 -9.66
CA SER A 111 -0.72 10.24 -10.26
C SER A 111 -0.79 8.83 -9.65
N ALA A 112 -1.90 8.49 -9.02
CA ALA A 112 -2.13 7.19 -8.40
C ALA A 112 -2.26 6.06 -9.44
N LEU A 113 -1.39 5.05 -9.34
CA LEU A 113 -1.47 3.82 -10.15
C LEU A 113 -2.74 3.01 -9.83
N GLY A 114 -3.29 2.36 -10.85
CA GLY A 114 -4.50 1.54 -10.73
C GLY A 114 -5.79 2.34 -10.52
N SER A 115 -5.78 3.66 -10.72
CA SER A 115 -6.99 4.49 -10.64
C SER A 115 -6.96 5.69 -11.61
N GLU A 116 -5.93 6.53 -11.50
CA GLU A 116 -5.72 7.70 -12.37
C GLU A 116 -4.69 7.40 -13.47
N LEU A 117 -3.70 6.57 -13.17
CA LEU A 117 -2.72 6.04 -14.10
C LEU A 117 -2.84 4.52 -14.19
N GLY A 118 -2.43 3.96 -15.33
CA GLY A 118 -2.45 2.51 -15.56
C GLY A 118 -1.56 1.80 -14.54
N GLY A 119 -2.13 0.82 -13.86
CA GLY A 119 -1.50 0.02 -12.82
C GLY A 119 -0.49 -1.01 -13.32
N VAL A 120 -0.34 -2.08 -12.55
CA VAL A 120 0.76 -3.05 -12.68
C VAL A 120 0.32 -4.46 -13.03
N LEU A 121 -0.98 -4.73 -13.17
CA LEU A 121 -1.47 -6.05 -13.57
C LEU A 121 -1.32 -6.29 -15.10
N ARG A 122 -0.08 -6.17 -15.58
CA ARG A 122 0.38 -6.26 -16.97
C ARG A 122 1.85 -6.65 -17.02
N GLU A 123 2.31 -7.32 -18.08
CA GLU A 123 3.69 -7.82 -18.15
C GLU A 123 4.75 -6.71 -18.30
N TYR A 124 4.42 -5.59 -18.96
CA TYR A 124 5.31 -4.47 -19.23
C TYR A 124 4.61 -3.13 -18.97
N ALA A 125 5.31 -2.27 -18.23
CA ALA A 125 4.82 -0.96 -17.85
C ALA A 125 5.90 0.10 -18.04
N ALA A 126 5.51 1.24 -18.61
CA ALA A 126 6.35 2.42 -18.69
C ALA A 126 6.08 3.32 -17.48
N PHE A 127 7.15 3.77 -16.83
CA PHE A 127 7.09 4.72 -15.72
C PHE A 127 8.13 5.81 -15.95
N SER A 128 7.87 7.02 -15.48
CA SER A 128 8.96 7.98 -15.27
C SER A 128 9.99 7.35 -14.32
N GLU A 129 11.29 7.59 -14.55
CA GLU A 129 12.31 7.17 -13.60
C GLU A 129 12.02 7.67 -12.19
N ASP A 130 11.30 8.80 -12.04
CA ASP A 130 10.94 9.35 -10.76
C ASP A 130 9.86 8.55 -10.00
N GLY A 131 9.05 7.77 -10.71
CA GLY A 131 7.95 6.96 -10.17
C GLY A 131 8.37 5.57 -9.67
N LEU A 132 9.67 5.35 -9.52
CA LEU A 132 10.26 4.07 -9.12
C LEU A 132 11.29 4.27 -8.00
N VAL A 133 11.48 3.19 -7.25
CA VAL A 133 12.58 3.03 -6.28
C VAL A 133 13.33 1.73 -6.56
N ALA A 134 14.64 1.73 -6.30
CA ALA A 134 15.39 0.49 -6.22
C ALA A 134 14.88 -0.36 -5.05
N ILE A 135 14.74 -1.66 -5.25
CA ILE A 135 14.31 -2.57 -4.19
C ILE A 135 15.47 -2.97 -3.29
N PRO A 136 15.22 -3.31 -2.02
CA PRO A 136 16.23 -3.88 -1.13
C PRO A 136 16.89 -5.12 -1.74
N LYS A 137 18.23 -5.22 -1.64
CA LYS A 137 19.01 -6.32 -2.21
C LYS A 137 18.65 -7.69 -1.62
N ASN A 138 18.27 -7.71 -0.35
CA ASN A 138 17.91 -8.93 0.39
C ASN A 138 16.48 -9.43 0.09
N LEU A 139 15.65 -8.64 -0.62
CA LEU A 139 14.29 -9.05 -0.94
C LEU A 139 14.19 -9.67 -2.32
N THR A 140 13.26 -10.62 -2.47
CA THR A 140 12.76 -11.13 -3.76
C THR A 140 11.83 -10.11 -4.43
N LEU A 141 11.48 -10.32 -5.71
CA LEU A 141 10.51 -9.46 -6.40
C LEU A 141 9.11 -9.59 -5.81
N ASN A 142 8.72 -10.78 -5.33
CA ASN A 142 7.42 -11.00 -4.68
C ASN A 142 7.31 -10.21 -3.38
N GLU A 143 8.38 -10.23 -2.56
CA GLU A 143 8.44 -9.44 -1.33
C GLU A 143 8.45 -7.94 -1.63
N ALA A 144 9.27 -7.50 -2.58
CA ALA A 144 9.35 -6.09 -2.95
C ALA A 144 8.02 -5.54 -3.48
N ALA A 145 7.23 -6.35 -4.20
CA ALA A 145 5.90 -5.96 -4.66
C ALA A 145 4.89 -5.76 -3.51
N ALA A 146 5.18 -6.23 -2.30
CA ALA A 146 4.32 -6.03 -1.13
C ALA A 146 4.56 -4.70 -0.38
N LEU A 147 5.60 -3.95 -0.76
CA LEU A 147 6.02 -2.73 -0.08
C LEU A 147 5.26 -1.44 -0.46
N PRO A 148 4.99 -1.13 -1.75
CA PRO A 148 4.70 0.22 -2.20
C PRO A 148 3.55 0.96 -1.49
N CYS A 149 2.43 0.28 -1.25
CA CYS A 149 1.30 0.90 -0.56
C CYS A 149 1.40 0.64 0.94
N ALA A 150 1.28 -0.61 1.37
CA ALA A 150 1.09 -0.95 2.78
C ALA A 150 2.32 -0.63 3.65
N ALA A 151 3.51 -1.05 3.24
CA ALA A 151 4.72 -0.85 4.04
C ALA A 151 5.12 0.63 4.09
N VAL A 152 5.06 1.33 2.96
CA VAL A 152 5.37 2.78 2.91
C VAL A 152 4.34 3.59 3.71
N THR A 153 3.07 3.17 3.72
CA THR A 153 2.04 3.76 4.58
C THR A 153 2.38 3.60 6.06
N ALA A 154 2.78 2.39 6.47
CA ALA A 154 3.22 2.13 7.84
C ALA A 154 4.46 2.97 8.19
N TRP A 155 5.45 3.05 7.30
CA TRP A 155 6.63 3.91 7.49
C TRP A 155 6.27 5.38 7.66
N SER A 156 5.39 5.90 6.80
CA SER A 156 4.88 7.27 6.90
C SER A 156 4.11 7.52 8.21
N ALA A 157 3.31 6.55 8.65
CA ALA A 157 2.56 6.63 9.90
C ALA A 157 3.47 6.66 11.15
N LEU A 158 4.61 5.97 11.11
CA LEU A 158 5.53 5.87 12.24
C LEU A 158 6.60 6.98 12.25
N TYR A 159 7.08 7.38 11.08
CA TYR A 159 8.27 8.23 10.94
C TYR A 159 8.04 9.48 10.09
N GLY A 160 6.90 9.58 9.40
CA GLY A 160 6.67 10.58 8.36
C GLY A 160 6.26 11.97 8.84
N LEU A 161 5.83 12.12 10.09
CA LEU A 161 5.50 13.42 10.67
C LEU A 161 6.75 14.08 11.25
N GLU A 162 7.18 15.19 10.63
CA GLU A 162 8.35 15.94 11.07
C GLU A 162 8.24 16.35 12.55
N GLY A 163 9.32 16.14 13.31
CA GLY A 163 9.37 16.39 14.75
C GLY A 163 8.61 15.38 15.62
N ARG A 164 7.91 14.42 15.01
CA ARG A 164 7.06 13.42 15.70
C ARG A 164 7.35 11.98 15.29
N ALA A 165 8.45 11.74 14.57
CA ALA A 165 8.94 10.40 14.27
C ALA A 165 9.13 9.57 15.55
N LEU A 166 8.74 8.29 15.49
CA LEU A 166 8.82 7.34 16.59
C LEU A 166 10.25 7.21 17.13
N LYS A 167 10.38 7.21 18.46
CA LYS A 167 11.67 7.11 19.16
C LYS A 167 11.79 5.80 19.96
N PRO A 168 13.01 5.32 20.24
CA PRO A 168 13.22 4.19 21.14
C PRO A 168 12.54 4.40 22.49
N GLY A 169 11.86 3.36 22.99
CA GLY A 169 11.12 3.38 24.25
C GLY A 169 9.68 3.89 24.14
N GLU A 170 9.26 4.41 22.99
CA GLU A 170 7.85 4.77 22.76
C GLU A 170 7.00 3.54 22.44
N ILE A 171 5.78 3.54 22.97
CA ILE A 171 4.80 2.47 22.76
C ILE A 171 3.90 2.83 21.60
N VAL A 172 3.78 1.92 20.62
CA VAL A 172 2.87 2.02 19.47
C VAL A 172 1.72 1.05 19.66
N LEU A 173 0.49 1.51 19.40
CA LEU A 173 -0.67 0.65 19.25
C LEU A 173 -1.00 0.52 17.75
N THR A 174 -0.96 -0.70 17.24
CA THR A 174 -1.41 -1.02 15.88
C THR A 174 -2.72 -1.79 15.96
N GLU A 175 -3.76 -1.27 15.34
CA GLU A 175 -5.05 -1.97 15.30
C GLU A 175 -4.99 -3.11 14.28
N GLY A 176 -5.30 -4.32 14.74
CA GLY A 176 -5.45 -5.49 13.87
C GLY A 176 -6.89 -5.64 13.42
N THR A 177 -7.11 -6.08 12.19
CA THR A 177 -8.44 -6.40 11.63
C THR A 177 -8.70 -7.90 11.51
N GLY A 178 -7.80 -8.73 12.03
CA GLY A 178 -7.98 -10.18 12.07
C GLY A 178 -9.03 -10.62 13.11
N GLY A 179 -9.61 -11.81 12.93
CA GLY A 179 -10.73 -12.30 13.75
C GLY A 179 -10.52 -12.22 15.27
N VAL A 180 -9.31 -12.53 15.76
CA VAL A 180 -8.97 -12.42 17.19
C VAL A 180 -9.07 -10.97 17.70
N SER A 181 -8.52 -10.02 16.93
CA SER A 181 -8.58 -8.59 17.30
C SER A 181 -10.02 -8.09 17.32
N SER A 182 -10.82 -8.47 16.31
CA SER A 182 -12.23 -8.10 16.22
C SER A 182 -13.06 -8.65 17.39
N PHE A 183 -12.85 -9.91 17.79
CA PHE A 183 -13.50 -10.47 18.98
C PHE A 183 -13.05 -9.76 20.27
N ALA A 184 -11.74 -9.51 20.44
CA ALA A 184 -11.22 -8.82 21.62
C ALA A 184 -11.80 -7.40 21.79
N VAL A 185 -11.98 -6.67 20.69
CA VAL A 185 -12.60 -5.34 20.70
C VAL A 185 -14.11 -5.40 21.02
N GLN A 186 -14.83 -6.43 20.53
CA GLN A 186 -16.24 -6.64 20.87
C GLN A 186 -16.45 -7.01 22.34
N GLU A 187 -15.56 -7.85 22.89
CA GLU A 187 -15.61 -8.25 24.30
C GLU A 187 -15.28 -7.09 25.25
N ASN A 188 -14.44 -6.14 24.81
CA ASN A 188 -14.10 -4.96 25.60
C ASN A 188 -14.35 -3.65 24.82
N PRO A 189 -15.54 -3.06 24.95
CA PRO A 189 -15.86 -1.79 24.29
C PRO A 189 -15.06 -0.60 24.84
N ASN A 190 -14.31 -0.78 25.95
CA ASN A 190 -13.44 0.23 26.56
C ASN A 190 -11.94 -0.14 26.41
N TRP A 191 -11.59 -0.83 25.33
CA TRP A 191 -10.23 -1.30 25.09
C TRP A 191 -9.20 -0.17 25.08
N GLY A 192 -9.56 1.07 24.71
CA GLY A 192 -8.63 2.20 24.71
C GLY A 192 -8.13 2.54 26.12
N GLN A 193 -9.05 2.58 27.10
CA GLN A 193 -8.69 2.76 28.50
C GLN A 193 -7.92 1.57 29.07
N LEU A 194 -8.18 0.36 28.58
CA LEU A 194 -7.39 -0.81 28.95
C LEU A 194 -5.97 -0.69 28.40
N ALA A 195 -5.80 -0.41 27.10
CA ALA A 195 -4.51 -0.22 26.47
C ALA A 195 -3.69 0.84 27.21
N LYS A 196 -4.31 1.97 27.59
CA LYS A 196 -3.67 2.99 28.41
C LYS A 196 -3.16 2.46 29.75
N ARG A 197 -3.98 1.71 30.48
CA ARG A 197 -3.61 1.09 31.77
C ARG A 197 -2.54 0.01 31.66
N LEU A 198 -2.36 -0.60 30.50
CA LEU A 198 -1.32 -1.60 30.28
C LEU A 198 0.05 -0.99 30.00
N THR A 199 0.13 0.32 29.77
CA THR A 199 1.41 1.02 29.61
C THR A 199 2.04 1.37 30.97
N PRO A 200 3.37 1.56 31.04
CA PRO A 200 4.04 2.03 32.25
C PRO A 200 3.36 3.27 32.84
N ASN A 201 3.16 3.28 34.16
CA ASN A 201 2.49 4.34 34.91
C ASN A 201 1.06 4.66 34.44
N ASN A 202 0.43 3.81 33.62
CA ASN A 202 -0.85 4.08 32.96
C ASN A 202 -0.84 5.34 32.06
N GLU A 203 0.33 5.74 31.54
CA GLU A 203 0.48 7.00 30.81
C GLU A 203 -0.25 7.00 29.46
N GLY A 204 -0.29 5.88 28.78
CA GLY A 204 -0.87 5.70 27.46
C GLY A 204 0.17 5.44 26.37
N VAL A 205 -0.32 5.12 25.18
CA VAL A 205 0.54 4.87 24.02
C VAL A 205 0.97 6.19 23.39
N SER A 206 2.17 6.17 22.79
CA SER A 206 2.76 7.36 22.15
C SER A 206 2.15 7.63 20.78
N LEU A 207 1.82 6.54 20.08
CA LEU A 207 1.30 6.56 18.73
C LEU A 207 0.25 5.48 18.54
N VAL A 208 -0.85 5.80 17.87
CA VAL A 208 -1.82 4.83 17.35
C VAL A 208 -1.78 4.87 15.83
N VAL A 209 -1.63 3.71 15.20
CA VAL A 209 -1.87 3.53 13.76
C VAL A 209 -3.32 3.09 13.59
N GLU A 210 -4.18 4.05 13.25
CA GLU A 210 -5.63 3.88 13.18
C GLU A 210 -6.04 3.48 11.75
N VAL A 211 -6.76 2.36 11.64
CA VAL A 211 -7.19 1.76 10.35
C VAL A 211 -8.68 1.40 10.31
N GLY A 212 -9.34 1.29 11.48
CA GLY A 212 -10.73 0.86 11.59
C GLY A 212 -11.69 1.96 11.13
N GLY A 213 -11.53 3.17 11.69
CA GLY A 213 -12.36 4.33 11.38
C GLY A 213 -13.28 4.72 12.55
N PRO A 214 -14.54 5.13 12.30
CA PRO A 214 -15.44 5.67 13.32
C PRO A 214 -15.64 4.80 14.56
N SER A 215 -15.64 3.47 14.41
CA SER A 215 -15.90 2.55 15.53
C SER A 215 -14.71 2.44 16.50
N SER A 216 -13.47 2.62 16.03
CA SER A 216 -12.23 2.51 16.82
C SER A 216 -11.64 3.87 17.22
N ALA A 217 -11.86 4.93 16.43
CA ALA A 217 -11.17 6.22 16.58
C ALA A 217 -11.33 6.88 17.96
N ARG A 218 -12.47 6.71 18.64
CA ARG A 218 -12.62 7.22 20.02
C ARG A 218 -11.77 6.43 21.02
N GLN A 219 -11.66 5.13 20.84
CA GLN A 219 -10.85 4.30 21.70
C GLN A 219 -9.35 4.53 21.44
N ALA A 220 -8.96 4.82 20.20
CA ALA A 220 -7.62 5.31 19.88
C ALA A 220 -7.27 6.56 20.70
N LEU A 221 -8.16 7.56 20.77
CA LEU A 221 -7.97 8.74 21.64
C LEU A 221 -7.83 8.37 23.12
N ALA A 222 -8.68 7.46 23.61
CA ALA A 222 -8.65 7.01 24.99
C ALA A 222 -7.35 6.25 25.36
N ALA A 223 -6.69 5.63 24.38
CA ALA A 223 -5.44 4.91 24.55
C ALA A 223 -4.22 5.83 24.67
N LEU A 224 -4.29 7.07 24.17
CA LEU A 224 -3.14 7.96 24.07
C LEU A 224 -2.60 8.45 25.41
N LYS A 225 -1.27 8.65 25.42
CA LYS A 225 -0.60 9.55 26.37
C LYS A 225 -0.82 11.01 26.00
N LEU A 226 -0.56 11.91 26.96
CA LEU A 226 -0.53 13.35 26.70
C LEU A 226 0.48 13.66 25.58
N ASN A 227 0.10 14.50 24.62
CA ASN A 227 0.91 14.78 23.42
C ASN A 227 1.10 13.57 22.50
N GLY A 228 0.23 12.55 22.56
CA GLY A 228 0.23 11.41 21.65
C GLY A 228 -0.10 11.76 20.20
N LEU A 229 0.19 10.84 19.28
CA LEU A 229 -0.13 10.94 17.85
C LEU A 229 -1.14 9.85 17.44
N ILE A 230 -2.14 10.21 16.66
CA ILE A 230 -2.93 9.26 15.87
C ILE A 230 -2.58 9.48 14.40
N SER A 231 -2.02 8.45 13.77
CA SER A 231 -1.82 8.37 12.34
C SER A 231 -3.02 7.65 11.74
N MET A 232 -3.95 8.43 11.16
CA MET A 232 -5.19 7.96 10.53
C MET A 232 -4.89 7.50 9.10
N VAL A 233 -4.84 6.19 8.88
CA VAL A 233 -4.49 5.59 7.59
C VAL A 233 -5.72 5.40 6.68
N GLY A 234 -6.86 5.05 7.26
CA GLY A 234 -8.08 4.78 6.50
C GLY A 234 -9.25 4.44 7.42
N SER A 235 -10.37 4.06 6.81
CA SER A 235 -11.56 3.59 7.51
C SER A 235 -12.07 2.34 6.82
N ILE A 236 -11.76 1.17 7.39
CA ILE A 236 -12.30 -0.11 6.90
C ILE A 236 -13.81 -0.15 7.13
N ASP A 237 -14.28 0.40 8.26
CA ASP A 237 -15.70 0.48 8.64
C ASP A 237 -16.56 1.09 7.53
N ALA A 238 -16.06 2.16 6.90
CA ALA A 238 -16.77 2.86 5.82
C ALA A 238 -17.08 1.96 4.61
N PHE A 239 -16.33 0.87 4.42
CA PHE A 239 -16.47 -0.04 3.29
C PHE A 239 -17.07 -1.40 3.66
N THR A 240 -16.92 -1.84 4.92
CA THR A 240 -17.44 -3.14 5.38
C THR A 240 -18.75 -3.02 6.15
N SER A 241 -19.13 -1.84 6.62
CA SER A 241 -20.40 -1.59 7.32
C SER A 241 -20.96 -0.19 6.99
N PRO A 242 -21.35 0.08 5.73
CA PRO A 242 -21.88 1.38 5.34
C PRO A 242 -23.16 1.70 6.12
N GLY A 243 -23.14 2.76 6.93
CA GLY A 243 -24.31 3.23 7.68
C GLY A 243 -24.46 2.66 9.11
N SER A 244 -23.49 1.90 9.64
CA SER A 244 -23.45 1.49 11.06
C SER A 244 -23.03 2.62 12.00
N ASN A 245 -23.59 3.82 11.81
CA ASN A 245 -23.15 5.08 12.38
C ASN A 245 -23.64 5.32 13.84
N ASP A 246 -23.79 4.25 14.63
CA ASP A 246 -24.12 4.36 16.05
C ASP A 246 -22.90 4.70 16.93
N ALA A 247 -21.69 4.45 16.42
CA ALA A 247 -20.46 4.93 17.04
C ALA A 247 -20.34 6.45 16.79
N LYS A 248 -20.46 7.27 17.84
CA LYS A 248 -20.19 8.71 17.72
C LYS A 248 -18.75 8.87 17.22
N GLU A 249 -18.48 9.54 16.12
CA GLU A 249 -17.11 9.86 15.74
C GLU A 249 -16.47 10.82 16.77
N PRO A 250 -15.13 10.83 16.92
CA PRO A 250 -14.46 11.87 17.66
C PRO A 250 -14.66 13.25 17.04
N THR A 251 -14.79 14.26 17.89
CA THR A 251 -14.84 15.66 17.44
C THR A 251 -13.45 16.29 17.43
N PHE A 252 -13.25 17.33 16.63
CA PHE A 252 -11.99 18.09 16.67
C PHE A 252 -11.68 18.67 18.05
N LEU A 253 -12.72 18.99 18.85
CA LEU A 253 -12.54 19.50 20.20
C LEU A 253 -11.87 18.48 21.14
N GLU A 254 -12.10 17.18 20.92
CA GLU A 254 -11.46 16.13 21.72
C GLU A 254 -9.93 16.10 21.54
N THR A 255 -9.39 16.65 20.45
CA THR A 255 -7.92 16.78 20.29
C THR A 255 -7.32 17.78 21.28
N VAL A 256 -8.06 18.83 21.65
CA VAL A 256 -7.65 19.79 22.68
C VAL A 256 -7.69 19.13 24.06
N ILE A 257 -8.77 18.37 24.33
CA ILE A 257 -8.96 17.68 25.61
C ILE A 257 -7.85 16.65 25.86
N HIS A 258 -7.47 15.89 24.82
CA HIS A 258 -6.41 14.89 24.92
C HIS A 258 -5.00 15.47 24.69
N SER A 259 -4.91 16.76 24.33
CA SER A 259 -3.68 17.42 23.89
C SER A 259 -2.90 16.53 22.90
N CYS A 260 -3.55 16.13 21.81
CA CYS A 260 -2.98 15.17 20.86
C CYS A 260 -2.86 15.76 19.45
N THR A 261 -2.16 15.04 18.58
CA THR A 261 -2.13 15.31 17.14
C THR A 261 -2.85 14.18 16.42
N VAL A 262 -3.69 14.52 15.46
CA VAL A 262 -4.29 13.56 14.51
C VAL A 262 -3.83 13.95 13.12
N GLN A 263 -3.22 13.01 12.39
CA GLN A 263 -2.72 13.23 11.04
C GLN A 263 -3.31 12.20 10.09
N GLY A 264 -3.87 12.66 8.97
CA GLY A 264 -4.25 11.78 7.86
C GLY A 264 -3.02 11.31 7.07
N ILE A 265 -2.96 10.02 6.76
CA ILE A 265 -1.88 9.41 5.97
C ILE A 265 -2.40 9.11 4.56
N GLY A 266 -1.76 9.71 3.56
CA GLY A 266 -2.05 9.50 2.14
C GLY A 266 -1.01 8.60 1.47
N ILE A 267 -0.62 7.50 2.12
CA ILE A 267 0.59 6.73 1.80
C ILE A 267 1.85 7.59 2.09
N GLY A 268 3.05 7.11 1.76
CA GLY A 268 4.30 7.88 1.85
C GLY A 268 4.90 8.23 0.49
N SER A 269 5.85 9.16 0.54
CA SER A 269 6.60 9.67 -0.61
C SER A 269 7.71 8.72 -1.05
N ARG A 270 8.28 8.99 -2.24
CA ARG A 270 9.48 8.30 -2.71
C ARG A 270 10.64 8.37 -1.71
N MET A 271 10.90 9.55 -1.15
CA MET A 271 11.96 9.75 -0.16
C MET A 271 11.77 8.81 1.05
N GLN A 272 10.54 8.73 1.56
CA GLN A 272 10.18 7.83 2.66
C GLN A 272 10.31 6.35 2.27
N PHE A 273 9.97 5.98 1.03
CA PHE A 273 10.16 4.62 0.53
C PHE A 273 11.66 4.27 0.45
N GLU A 274 12.50 5.16 -0.06
CA GLU A 274 13.95 4.93 -0.10
C GLU A 274 14.56 4.85 1.30
N GLU A 275 14.09 5.64 2.26
CA GLU A 275 14.47 5.53 3.68
C GLU A 275 14.05 4.19 4.29
N MET A 276 12.81 3.77 4.05
CA MET A 276 12.30 2.48 4.49
C MET A 276 13.12 1.33 3.89
N ASN A 277 13.46 1.39 2.59
CA ASN A 277 14.26 0.35 1.92
C ASN A 277 15.64 0.22 2.56
N ARG A 278 16.30 1.34 2.89
CA ARG A 278 17.57 1.31 3.63
C ARG A 278 17.42 0.66 5.00
N ALA A 279 16.33 0.96 5.72
CA ALA A 279 16.07 0.34 7.02
C ALA A 279 15.79 -1.17 6.90
N ILE A 280 15.06 -1.59 5.86
CA ILE A 280 14.81 -3.00 5.54
C ILE A 280 16.12 -3.74 5.29
N GLU A 281 17.01 -3.21 4.45
CA GLU A 281 18.29 -3.87 4.13
C GLU A 281 19.18 -4.03 5.36
N VAL A 282 19.28 -2.99 6.20
CA VAL A 282 20.16 -3.01 7.39
C VAL A 282 19.65 -3.97 8.46
N ASN A 283 18.34 -4.14 8.58
CA ASN A 283 17.71 -4.93 9.64
C ASN A 283 17.16 -6.28 9.17
N ASP A 284 17.38 -6.64 7.90
CA ASP A 284 16.90 -7.86 7.27
C ASP A 284 15.38 -8.09 7.47
N ILE A 285 14.58 -7.06 7.18
CA ILE A 285 13.14 -7.09 7.40
C ILE A 285 12.43 -7.63 6.15
N HIS A 286 11.70 -8.74 6.30
CA HIS A 286 10.93 -9.33 5.22
C HIS A 286 9.42 -9.10 5.39
N PRO A 287 8.68 -8.70 4.34
CA PRO A 287 7.23 -8.61 4.40
C PRO A 287 6.62 -10.03 4.50
N VAL A 288 5.55 -10.15 5.27
CA VAL A 288 4.81 -11.40 5.38
C VAL A 288 3.92 -11.56 4.15
N LEU A 289 4.23 -12.53 3.30
CA LEU A 289 3.42 -12.90 2.14
C LEU A 289 2.44 -14.03 2.48
N ASP A 290 1.32 -14.05 1.77
CA ASP A 290 0.41 -15.20 1.80
C ASP A 290 1.10 -16.43 1.19
N ALA A 291 0.75 -17.61 1.71
CA ALA A 291 1.31 -18.86 1.21
C ALA A 291 0.92 -19.15 -0.24
N ARG A 292 -0.25 -18.65 -0.68
CA ARG A 292 -0.73 -18.82 -2.05
C ARG A 292 -0.28 -17.64 -2.91
N ILE A 293 0.52 -17.95 -3.92
CA ILE A 293 0.88 -17.03 -4.99
C ILE A 293 0.04 -17.37 -6.21
N PHE A 294 -0.62 -16.37 -6.77
CA PHE A 294 -1.46 -16.50 -7.96
C PHE A 294 -0.68 -16.15 -9.22
N LYS A 295 -1.10 -16.65 -10.37
CA LYS A 295 -0.61 -16.25 -11.68
C LYS A 295 -1.41 -15.10 -12.25
N LEU A 296 -0.87 -14.39 -13.24
CA LEU A 296 -1.56 -13.31 -13.93
C LEU A 296 -2.96 -13.72 -14.41
N GLU A 297 -3.11 -14.90 -15.03
CA GLU A 297 -4.39 -15.39 -15.53
C GLU A 297 -5.43 -15.68 -14.42
N GLU A 298 -4.98 -15.84 -13.18
CA GLU A 298 -5.82 -16.17 -12.02
C GLU A 298 -6.27 -14.91 -11.26
N ALA A 299 -6.01 -13.70 -11.78
CA ALA A 299 -6.25 -12.46 -11.05
C ALA A 299 -7.68 -12.35 -10.51
N ARG A 300 -8.71 -12.67 -11.30
CA ARG A 300 -10.10 -12.61 -10.82
C ARG A 300 -10.34 -13.53 -9.61
N GLU A 301 -9.73 -14.72 -9.60
CA GLU A 301 -9.80 -15.61 -8.44
C GLU A 301 -9.05 -15.02 -7.24
N ALA A 302 -7.87 -14.43 -7.46
CA ALA A 302 -7.09 -13.78 -6.42
C ALA A 302 -7.85 -12.62 -5.77
N TYR A 303 -8.53 -11.79 -6.57
CA TYR A 303 -9.45 -10.74 -6.11
C TYR A 303 -10.52 -11.30 -5.16
N GLN A 304 -11.19 -12.38 -5.56
CA GLN A 304 -12.21 -13.03 -4.73
C GLN A 304 -11.60 -13.64 -3.46
N TYR A 305 -10.42 -14.27 -3.57
CA TYR A 305 -9.71 -14.87 -2.43
C TYR A 305 -9.35 -13.83 -1.36
N VAL A 306 -8.88 -12.66 -1.79
CA VAL A 306 -8.54 -11.55 -0.88
C VAL A 306 -9.81 -10.99 -0.26
N TRP A 307 -10.87 -10.78 -1.06
CA TRP A 307 -12.16 -10.26 -0.59
C TRP A 307 -12.83 -11.18 0.44
N ASP A 308 -12.75 -12.49 0.24
CA ASP A 308 -13.26 -13.51 1.16
C ASP A 308 -12.40 -13.65 2.42
N GLN A 309 -11.33 -12.85 2.56
CA GLN A 309 -10.40 -12.87 3.69
C GLN A 309 -9.78 -14.25 3.97
N LYS A 310 -9.54 -15.04 2.91
CA LYS A 310 -8.94 -16.39 3.02
C LYS A 310 -7.42 -16.36 3.24
N HIS A 311 -6.82 -15.18 3.20
CA HIS A 311 -5.37 -14.96 3.16
C HIS A 311 -4.80 -14.55 4.52
N PHE A 312 -3.49 -14.73 4.69
CA PHE A 312 -2.69 -14.17 5.77
C PHE A 312 -1.48 -13.42 5.19
N GLY A 313 -1.30 -12.16 5.55
CA GLY A 313 -0.25 -11.32 4.97
C GLY A 313 -0.61 -10.79 3.58
N LYS A 314 0.39 -10.50 2.75
CA LYS A 314 0.19 -9.87 1.44
C LYS A 314 0.04 -10.93 0.33
N VAL A 315 -1.10 -10.90 -0.36
CA VAL A 315 -1.34 -11.75 -1.53
C VAL A 315 -0.62 -11.18 -2.74
N VAL A 316 0.14 -12.03 -3.43
CA VAL A 316 0.96 -11.68 -4.60
C VAL A 316 0.44 -12.41 -5.84
N ILE A 317 0.46 -11.70 -6.96
CA ILE A 317 0.34 -12.25 -8.31
C ILE A 317 1.72 -12.26 -8.94
N GLU A 318 2.21 -13.44 -9.32
CA GLU A 318 3.35 -13.58 -10.22
C GLU A 318 2.90 -13.27 -11.65
N VAL A 319 3.35 -12.13 -12.15
CA VAL A 319 2.97 -11.59 -13.47
C VAL A 319 3.81 -12.20 -14.57
N ALA A 320 5.12 -12.34 -14.33
CA ALA A 320 6.04 -12.98 -15.26
C ALA A 320 7.10 -13.76 -14.48
N SER A 321 7.40 -14.98 -14.96
CA SER A 321 8.46 -15.78 -14.37
C SER A 321 9.83 -15.17 -14.64
N LEU A 322 10.75 -15.36 -13.70
CA LEU A 322 12.17 -15.14 -13.93
C LEU A 322 12.68 -16.25 -14.85
N ASP A 323 13.37 -15.90 -15.94
CA ASP A 323 14.06 -16.91 -16.75
C ASP A 323 15.14 -17.57 -15.87
N SER A 324 14.96 -18.86 -15.61
CA SER A 324 15.82 -19.67 -14.72
C SER A 324 17.29 -19.71 -15.14
N THR A 325 17.60 -19.30 -16.38
CA THR A 325 18.96 -19.18 -16.92
C THR A 325 19.71 -17.91 -16.51
N LYS A 326 19.07 -16.92 -15.89
CA LYS A 326 19.75 -15.70 -15.37
C LYS A 326 19.78 -15.60 -13.84
N ALA A 327 19.04 -16.44 -13.12
CA ALA A 327 19.01 -16.45 -11.66
C ALA A 327 20.33 -16.88 -11.00
N ALA A 328 21.29 -17.43 -11.76
CA ALA A 328 22.60 -17.84 -11.26
C ALA A 328 23.67 -16.73 -11.26
N GLN A 329 23.30 -15.48 -11.58
CA GLN A 329 24.26 -14.35 -11.64
C GLN A 329 23.74 -13.05 -10.99
N ILE A 330 22.76 -13.13 -10.08
CA ILE A 330 22.27 -11.97 -9.32
C ILE A 330 22.28 -12.32 -7.83
#